data_AF-A0A168JUH3-F1
#
_entry.id   AF-A0A168JUH3-F1
#
_cell.length_a   1.000
_cell.length_b   1.000
_cell.length_c   1.000
_cell.angle_alpha   90.00
_cell.angle_beta   90.00
_cell.angle_gamma   90.00
#
_symmetry.space_group_name_H-M   'P 1'
#
loop_
_entity.id
_entity.type
_entity.pdbx_description
1 polymer ?
#
loop_
_entity_poly.entity_id
_entity_poly.type
_entity_poly.pdbx_seq_one_letter_code
_entity_poly.pdbx_strand_id
1 'polypeptide(L)'
;MDRMSFIPGPKAKAEIHEAEGRIFFNRAAALDYADEFIWNAPGGGIARSPHIRLLYQLAGACLSEGDLVDVWFGLRGPDNTKPMEEGGERAYPSGEDIGHTWAVLTHAADGRKQTVWEVGRDTPFPREAYAKRAFDGYRQALAEYKEMPAPPRSLPAAENEEEAWPTTFRDKPVASRALAPANLYHASARMWYFVDFVPPDQLAEEEPVLSRPLRAFDALILSTLVALAYGAPPQVFGVRYRLENIGQMPAAYLRTQYEANEELREQTDEEILLIM
;
A
#
# COMPACT_ATOMS: atom_id res chain seq x y z
N MET A 1 -3.94 22.29 -7.41
CA MET A 1 -3.55 22.03 -8.80
C MET A 1 -2.04 21.78 -8.98
N ASP A 2 -1.23 21.59 -7.92
CA ASP A 2 0.25 21.64 -8.04
C ASP A 2 1.01 20.44 -7.43
N ARG A 3 0.33 19.31 -7.18
CA ARG A 3 0.92 18.16 -6.42
C ARG A 3 0.97 16.83 -7.16
N MET A 4 0.72 16.83 -8.46
CA MET A 4 1.21 15.77 -9.36
C MET A 4 2.67 16.04 -9.80
N SER A 5 3.30 17.07 -9.22
CA SER A 5 4.71 17.43 -9.41
C SER A 5 5.69 16.61 -8.58
N PHE A 6 5.21 15.69 -7.72
CA PHE A 6 6.10 14.87 -6.91
C PHE A 6 6.59 13.65 -7.69
N ILE A 7 7.86 13.70 -8.08
CA ILE A 7 8.61 12.59 -8.65
C ILE A 7 9.27 11.85 -7.47
N PRO A 8 9.11 10.52 -7.35
CA PRO A 8 9.88 9.70 -6.43
C PRO A 8 11.36 10.06 -6.53
N GLY A 9 12.04 10.19 -5.39
CA GLY A 9 13.42 10.67 -5.40
C GLY A 9 14.12 10.60 -4.05
N PRO A 10 15.33 11.16 -3.95
CA PRO A 10 16.20 11.02 -2.76
C PRO A 10 15.54 11.44 -1.45
N LYS A 11 14.61 12.42 -1.47
CA LYS A 11 13.87 12.87 -0.29
C LYS A 11 12.99 11.78 0.32
N ALA A 12 12.24 11.04 -0.51
CA ALA A 12 11.38 9.95 -0.01
C ALA A 12 12.21 8.83 0.61
N LYS A 13 13.39 8.55 0.04
CA LYS A 13 14.33 7.59 0.61
C LYS A 13 14.95 8.10 1.91
N ALA A 14 15.35 9.37 1.97
CA ALA A 14 15.86 9.98 3.19
C ALA A 14 14.84 9.91 4.33
N GLU A 15 13.57 10.26 4.08
CA GLU A 15 12.50 10.18 5.10
C GLU A 15 12.31 8.77 5.68
N ILE A 16 12.36 7.73 4.83
CA ILE A 16 12.27 6.34 5.28
C ILE A 16 13.50 5.92 6.10
N HIS A 17 14.70 6.42 5.76
CA HIS A 17 15.90 6.13 6.53
C HIS A 17 15.97 6.93 7.85
N GLU A 18 15.57 8.21 7.82
CA GLU A 18 15.53 9.12 8.99
C GLU A 18 14.50 8.69 10.03
N ALA A 19 13.43 8.00 9.60
CA ALA A 19 12.45 7.41 10.50
C ALA A 19 12.99 6.24 11.33
N GLU A 20 14.23 5.77 11.08
CA GLU A 20 14.89 4.67 11.80
C GLU A 20 14.01 3.40 11.94
N GLY A 21 13.15 3.16 10.94
CA GLY A 21 12.26 2.00 10.91
C GLY A 21 10.98 2.13 11.76
N ARG A 22 10.60 3.35 12.16
CA ARG A 22 9.37 3.57 12.94
C ARG A 22 8.67 4.90 12.62
N ILE A 23 7.34 4.83 12.53
CA ILE A 23 6.44 6.00 12.40
C ILE A 23 5.47 6.00 13.56
N PHE A 24 5.19 7.20 14.07
CA PHE A 24 4.22 7.43 15.12
C PHE A 24 3.19 8.42 14.65
N PHE A 25 1.91 8.14 14.92
CA PHE A 25 0.87 9.14 14.78
C PHE A 25 -0.23 8.94 15.83
N ASN A 26 -0.92 10.03 16.14
CA ASN A 26 -2.03 10.07 17.08
C ASN A 26 -3.31 10.49 16.36
N ARG A 27 -4.40 10.63 17.10
CA ARG A 27 -5.69 11.08 16.56
C ARG A 27 -5.63 12.38 15.76
N ALA A 28 -4.88 13.39 16.21
CA ALA A 28 -4.80 14.68 15.51
C ALA A 28 -4.16 14.51 14.12
N ALA A 29 -3.02 13.82 14.06
CA ALA A 29 -2.36 13.53 12.79
C ALA A 29 -3.23 12.63 11.88
N ALA A 30 -3.97 11.67 12.43
CA ALA A 30 -4.89 10.84 11.66
C ALA A 30 -6.00 11.66 10.99
N LEU A 31 -6.55 12.66 11.69
CA LEU A 31 -7.54 13.59 11.12
C LEU A 31 -6.94 14.45 10.02
N ASP A 32 -5.73 14.99 10.22
CA ASP A 32 -5.03 15.74 9.18
C ASP A 32 -4.80 14.90 7.92
N TYR A 33 -4.46 13.61 8.08
CA TYR A 33 -4.33 12.67 6.96
C TYR A 33 -5.67 12.35 6.30
N ALA A 34 -6.75 12.19 7.07
CA ALA A 34 -8.09 11.98 6.52
C ALA A 34 -8.54 13.18 5.68
N ASP A 35 -8.30 14.40 6.16
CA ASP A 35 -8.60 15.63 5.43
C ASP A 35 -7.77 15.74 4.14
N GLU A 36 -6.46 15.48 4.22
CA GLU A 36 -5.58 15.64 3.06
C GLU A 36 -5.76 14.55 2.00
N PHE A 37 -5.98 13.29 2.40
CA PHE A 37 -5.92 12.14 1.48
C PHE A 37 -7.26 11.44 1.21
N ILE A 38 -8.20 11.48 2.15
CA ILE A 38 -9.52 10.83 1.98
C ILE A 38 -10.54 11.87 1.50
N TRP A 39 -10.68 12.99 2.21
CA TRP A 39 -11.63 14.05 1.86
C TRP A 39 -11.33 14.66 0.48
N ASN A 40 -10.05 14.93 0.22
CA ASN A 40 -9.55 15.56 -1.01
C ASN A 40 -9.10 14.56 -2.10
N ALA A 41 -9.56 13.30 -2.04
CA ALA A 41 -9.19 12.29 -3.03
C ALA A 41 -9.60 12.69 -4.47
N PRO A 42 -8.74 12.45 -5.49
CA PRO A 42 -9.04 12.71 -6.89
C PRO A 42 -10.18 11.81 -7.38
N GLY A 43 -10.86 12.23 -8.45
CA GLY A 43 -12.07 11.54 -8.94
C GLY A 43 -13.39 12.08 -8.39
N GLY A 44 -13.36 13.19 -7.64
CA GLY A 44 -14.56 13.97 -7.27
C GLY A 44 -14.96 13.91 -5.80
N GLY A 45 -14.01 13.63 -4.90
CA GLY A 45 -14.23 13.65 -3.45
C GLY A 45 -15.45 12.84 -2.98
N ILE A 46 -15.88 13.13 -1.75
CA ILE A 46 -17.12 12.63 -1.13
C ILE A 46 -18.34 12.74 -2.05
N ALA A 47 -18.37 13.68 -3.01
CA ALA A 47 -19.52 13.87 -3.89
C ALA A 47 -19.79 12.68 -4.83
N ARG A 48 -18.78 11.88 -5.20
CA ARG A 48 -18.92 10.84 -6.25
C ARG A 48 -18.84 9.38 -5.78
N SER A 49 -18.29 9.10 -4.60
CA SER A 49 -18.23 7.73 -4.06
C SER A 49 -18.78 7.65 -2.63
N PRO A 50 -19.80 6.80 -2.35
CA PRO A 50 -20.31 6.60 -1.00
C PRO A 50 -19.24 6.02 -0.06
N HIS A 51 -18.29 5.22 -0.58
CA HIS A 51 -17.19 4.63 0.20
C HIS A 51 -16.25 5.69 0.75
N ILE A 52 -15.95 6.75 0.00
CA ILE A 52 -15.09 7.84 0.49
C ILE A 52 -15.76 8.55 1.68
N ARG A 53 -17.09 8.74 1.65
CA ARG A 53 -17.82 9.36 2.76
C ARG A 53 -17.75 8.50 4.01
N LEU A 54 -18.05 7.20 3.83
CA LEU A 54 -18.04 6.24 4.92
C LEU A 54 -16.65 6.13 5.52
N LEU A 55 -15.62 5.96 4.68
CA LEU A 55 -14.22 5.90 5.09
C LEU A 55 -13.81 7.12 5.88
N TYR A 56 -14.14 8.33 5.41
CA TYR A 56 -13.80 9.56 6.13
C TYR A 56 -14.46 9.62 7.52
N GLN A 57 -15.74 9.25 7.62
CA GLN A 57 -16.46 9.19 8.90
C GLN A 57 -15.85 8.16 9.85
N LEU A 58 -15.53 6.97 9.36
CA LEU A 58 -14.91 5.90 10.14
C LEU A 58 -13.49 6.30 10.57
N ALA A 59 -12.69 6.87 9.68
CA ALA A 59 -11.36 7.39 9.98
C ALA A 59 -11.41 8.47 11.08
N GLY A 60 -12.41 9.36 11.05
CA GLY A 60 -12.61 10.38 12.09
C GLY A 60 -13.00 9.83 13.46
N ALA A 61 -13.50 8.59 13.51
CA ALA A 61 -13.97 7.92 14.73
C ALA A 61 -13.07 6.76 15.21
N CYS A 62 -12.11 6.30 14.40
CA CYS A 62 -11.36 5.08 14.66
C CYS A 62 -10.31 5.20 15.79
N LEU A 63 -9.95 6.42 16.20
CA LEU A 63 -9.00 6.68 17.28
C LEU A 63 -9.65 7.53 18.37
N SER A 64 -9.47 7.09 19.62
CA SER A 64 -9.85 7.87 20.80
C SER A 64 -8.78 8.93 21.14
N GLU A 65 -9.15 9.88 21.98
CA GLU A 65 -8.17 10.83 22.50
C GLU A 65 -7.09 10.10 23.33
N GLY A 66 -5.82 10.36 23.01
CA GLY A 66 -4.67 9.72 23.64
C GLY A 66 -4.21 8.41 22.98
N ASP A 67 -4.98 7.83 22.06
CA ASP A 67 -4.56 6.62 21.35
C ASP A 67 -3.31 6.90 20.49
N LEU A 68 -2.40 5.93 20.44
CA LEU A 68 -1.15 6.03 19.72
C LEU A 68 -1.00 4.86 18.74
N VAL A 69 -0.62 5.18 17.52
CA VAL A 69 -0.31 4.18 16.49
C VAL A 69 1.18 4.20 16.20
N ASP A 70 1.76 3.01 16.23
CA ASP A 70 3.16 2.72 15.91
C ASP A 70 3.22 1.87 14.64
N VAL A 71 3.80 2.38 13.56
CA VAL A 71 4.12 1.59 12.37
C VAL A 71 5.61 1.30 12.35
N TRP A 72 5.98 0.04 12.44
CA TRP A 72 7.35 -0.44 12.39
C TRP A 72 7.65 -1.01 11.01
N PHE A 73 8.80 -0.71 10.44
CA PHE A 73 9.30 -1.28 9.19
C PHE A 73 10.80 -1.49 9.35
N GLY A 74 11.22 -2.72 9.58
CA GLY A 74 12.61 -3.03 9.85
C GLY A 74 12.96 -4.48 9.61
N LEU A 75 14.25 -4.80 9.68
CA LEU A 75 14.79 -6.14 9.41
C LEU A 75 14.54 -7.16 10.53
N ARG A 76 13.59 -6.90 11.43
CA ARG A 76 13.22 -7.79 12.53
C ARG A 76 11.72 -7.96 12.56
N GLY A 77 11.25 -9.19 12.83
CA GLY A 77 9.83 -9.45 13.08
C GLY A 77 9.35 -8.83 14.41
N PRO A 78 8.03 -8.74 14.61
CA PRO A 78 7.45 -8.24 15.85
C PRO A 78 7.71 -9.13 17.09
N ASP A 79 8.06 -10.41 16.88
CA ASP A 79 8.34 -11.37 17.93
C ASP A 79 9.83 -11.41 18.30
N ASN A 80 10.23 -10.61 19.29
CA ASN A 80 11.57 -10.64 19.89
C ASN A 80 11.86 -11.90 20.75
N THR A 81 10.96 -12.89 20.76
CA THR A 81 10.98 -14.04 21.69
C THR A 81 11.61 -15.30 21.12
N LYS A 82 11.92 -15.34 19.82
CA LYS A 82 12.74 -16.43 19.26
C LYS A 82 14.21 -16.01 19.35
N PRO A 83 15.06 -16.75 20.10
CA PRO A 83 16.50 -16.59 20.00
C PRO A 83 16.88 -16.75 18.53
N MET A 84 17.81 -15.94 18.03
CA MET A 84 18.49 -16.23 16.77
C MET A 84 18.97 -17.68 16.86
N GLU A 85 18.39 -18.59 16.07
CA GLU A 85 18.92 -19.94 15.99
C GLU A 85 20.35 -19.79 15.47
N GLU A 86 21.32 -20.16 16.30
CA GLU A 86 22.75 -20.20 15.99
C GLU A 86 22.98 -21.22 14.87
N GLY A 87 22.69 -20.84 13.63
CA GLY A 87 22.72 -21.79 12.51
C GLY A 87 21.86 -21.39 11.33
N GLY A 88 22.25 -20.31 10.64
CA GLY A 88 22.02 -20.25 9.19
C GLY A 88 20.83 -19.44 8.71
N GLU A 89 20.80 -18.14 8.97
CA GLU A 89 20.11 -17.20 8.07
C GLU A 89 21.01 -16.94 6.85
N ARG A 90 21.02 -17.92 5.93
CA ARG A 90 21.54 -17.68 4.57
C ARG A 90 20.59 -16.70 3.91
N ALA A 91 21.13 -15.59 3.40
CA ALA A 91 20.51 -14.84 2.33
C ALA A 91 20.04 -15.84 1.26
N TYR A 92 18.73 -15.91 1.04
CA TYR A 92 18.19 -16.74 -0.04
C TYR A 92 18.64 -16.15 -1.39
N PRO A 93 18.75 -16.96 -2.46
CA PRO A 93 19.27 -16.55 -3.77
C PRO A 93 18.59 -15.34 -4.42
N SER A 94 17.42 -14.94 -3.92
CA SER A 94 16.66 -13.78 -4.39
C SER A 94 17.15 -12.42 -3.88
N GLY A 95 18.15 -12.37 -2.99
CA GLY A 95 18.69 -11.11 -2.45
C GLY A 95 17.76 -10.34 -1.50
N GLU A 96 16.68 -10.95 -1.01
CA GLU A 96 15.69 -10.30 -0.14
C GLU A 96 16.10 -10.34 1.34
N ASP A 97 16.21 -9.16 1.97
CA ASP A 97 16.46 -9.03 3.40
C ASP A 97 15.25 -9.52 4.24
N ILE A 98 15.51 -10.23 5.34
CA ILE A 98 14.48 -10.66 6.30
C ILE A 98 13.94 -9.41 6.99
N GLY A 99 12.79 -8.90 6.55
CA GLY A 99 12.16 -7.73 7.14
C GLY A 99 10.66 -7.86 7.26
N HIS A 100 10.11 -7.23 8.30
CA HIS A 100 8.68 -7.13 8.52
C HIS A 100 8.28 -5.66 8.68
N THR A 101 7.12 -5.34 8.15
CA THR A 101 6.40 -4.10 8.43
C THR A 101 5.12 -4.45 9.17
N TRP A 102 4.84 -3.77 10.28
CA TRP A 102 3.60 -3.99 11.02
C TRP A 102 3.15 -2.72 11.72
N ALA A 103 1.84 -2.60 11.92
CA ALA A 103 1.24 -1.51 12.68
C ALA A 103 0.63 -2.01 13.98
N VAL A 104 0.82 -1.25 15.06
CA VAL A 104 0.29 -1.52 16.40
C VAL A 104 -0.46 -0.29 16.90
N LEU A 105 -1.70 -0.49 17.32
CA LEU A 105 -2.46 0.48 18.09
C LEU A 105 -2.22 0.24 19.58
N THR A 106 -1.88 1.27 20.32
CA THR A 106 -1.87 1.29 21.79
C THR A 106 -3.03 2.15 22.28
N HIS A 107 -3.99 1.54 22.97
CA HIS A 107 -5.14 2.25 23.51
C HIS A 107 -4.77 3.07 24.75
N ALA A 108 -5.25 4.31 24.83
CA ALA A 108 -4.98 5.20 25.95
C ALA A 108 -5.62 4.72 27.26
N ALA A 109 -6.81 4.11 27.16
CA ALA A 109 -7.65 3.78 28.32
C ALA A 109 -7.03 2.68 29.20
N ASP A 110 -6.40 1.67 28.59
CA ASP A 110 -5.91 0.48 29.27
C ASP A 110 -4.47 0.09 28.89
N GLY A 111 -3.83 0.83 27.98
CA GLY A 111 -2.50 0.52 27.46
C GLY A 111 -2.45 -0.74 26.60
N ARG A 112 -3.60 -1.34 26.25
CA ARG A 112 -3.67 -2.57 25.47
C ARG A 112 -3.16 -2.33 24.06
N LYS A 113 -2.33 -3.26 23.59
CA LYS A 113 -1.78 -3.26 22.24
C LYS A 113 -2.58 -4.19 21.33
N GLN A 114 -2.88 -3.70 20.14
CA GLN A 114 -3.54 -4.46 19.08
C GLN A 114 -2.71 -4.36 17.80
N THR A 115 -2.41 -5.49 17.18
CA THR A 115 -1.83 -5.51 15.82
C THR A 115 -2.92 -5.13 14.83
N VAL A 116 -2.66 -4.07 14.06
CA VAL A 116 -3.58 -3.57 13.03
C VAL A 116 -3.37 -4.35 11.74
N TRP A 117 -2.12 -4.57 11.35
CA TRP A 117 -1.74 -5.41 10.20
C TRP A 117 -0.25 -5.76 10.26
N GLU A 118 0.14 -6.79 9.51
CA GLU A 118 1.54 -7.22 9.32
C GLU A 118 1.77 -7.62 7.86
N VAL A 119 2.98 -7.34 7.37
CA VAL A 119 3.46 -7.80 6.07
C VAL A 119 4.96 -8.09 6.15
N GLY A 120 5.39 -9.15 5.50
CA GLY A 120 6.79 -9.56 5.44
C GLY A 120 7.02 -10.45 4.24
N ARG A 121 8.23 -10.98 4.13
CA ARG A 121 8.61 -11.86 3.02
C ARG A 121 7.67 -13.06 2.83
N ASP A 122 7.24 -13.67 3.93
CA ASP A 122 6.46 -14.91 3.89
C ASP A 122 4.96 -14.66 3.80
N THR A 123 4.49 -13.41 3.92
CA THR A 123 3.05 -13.14 3.94
C THR A 123 2.46 -13.37 2.55
N PRO A 124 1.27 -13.97 2.43
CA PRO A 124 0.64 -14.18 1.13
C PRO A 124 0.47 -12.87 0.35
N PHE A 125 0.72 -12.89 -0.94
CA PHE A 125 0.63 -11.71 -1.81
C PHE A 125 -0.66 -11.72 -2.64
N PRO A 126 -1.23 -10.54 -2.99
CA PRO A 126 -2.45 -10.46 -3.80
C PRO A 126 -2.23 -11.11 -5.17
N ARG A 127 -3.16 -11.94 -5.65
CA ARG A 127 -3.11 -12.68 -6.94
C ARG A 127 -3.40 -11.76 -8.15
N GLU A 128 -3.54 -12.35 -9.35
CA GLU A 128 -3.65 -11.60 -10.62
C GLU A 128 -4.89 -10.71 -10.71
N ALA A 129 -6.02 -11.17 -10.16
CA ALA A 129 -7.24 -10.36 -10.09
C ALA A 129 -7.02 -9.01 -9.38
N TYR A 130 -6.24 -9.01 -8.30
CA TYR A 130 -5.89 -7.79 -7.55
C TYR A 130 -4.91 -6.90 -8.33
N ALA A 131 -3.95 -7.49 -9.05
CA ALA A 131 -3.03 -6.73 -9.90
C ALA A 131 -3.75 -6.06 -11.07
N LYS A 132 -4.70 -6.77 -11.68
CA LYS A 132 -5.59 -6.25 -12.71
C LYS A 132 -6.43 -5.08 -12.19
N ARG A 133 -7.06 -5.25 -11.02
CA ARG A 133 -7.82 -4.18 -10.35
C ARG A 133 -6.95 -2.95 -10.11
N ALA A 134 -5.74 -3.14 -9.60
CA ALA A 134 -4.76 -2.08 -9.40
C ALA A 134 -4.39 -1.37 -10.71
N PHE A 135 -4.16 -2.14 -11.78
CA PHE A 135 -3.85 -1.61 -13.11
C PHE A 135 -4.99 -0.78 -13.70
N ASP A 136 -6.21 -1.32 -13.68
CA ASP A 136 -7.39 -0.65 -14.22
C ASP A 136 -7.70 0.62 -13.42
N GLY A 137 -7.61 0.55 -12.08
CA GLY A 137 -7.74 1.72 -11.21
C GLY A 137 -6.67 2.76 -11.49
N TYR A 138 -5.42 2.34 -11.70
CA TYR A 138 -4.33 3.25 -12.03
C TYR A 138 -4.57 3.97 -13.37
N ARG A 139 -4.97 3.23 -14.41
CA ARG A 139 -5.29 3.80 -15.73
C ARG A 139 -6.47 4.77 -15.64
N GLN A 140 -7.49 4.46 -14.84
CA GLN A 140 -8.60 5.35 -14.57
C GLN A 140 -8.14 6.64 -13.90
N ALA A 141 -7.36 6.55 -12.81
CA ALA A 141 -6.83 7.71 -12.10
C ALA A 141 -5.95 8.60 -13.00
N LEU A 142 -5.13 7.99 -13.86
CA LEU A 142 -4.30 8.72 -14.82
C LEU A 142 -5.14 9.40 -15.92
N ALA A 143 -6.20 8.74 -16.41
CA ALA A 143 -7.11 9.34 -17.38
C ALA A 143 -7.83 10.55 -16.79
N GLU A 144 -8.31 10.44 -15.54
CA GLU A 144 -8.95 11.54 -14.82
C GLU A 144 -8.00 12.71 -14.62
N TYR A 145 -6.76 12.45 -14.21
CA TYR A 145 -5.75 13.51 -14.08
C TYR A 145 -5.47 14.25 -15.39
N LYS A 146 -5.44 13.50 -16.50
CA LYS A 146 -5.21 14.05 -17.84
C LYS A 146 -6.47 14.61 -18.50
N GLU A 147 -7.61 14.57 -17.82
CA GLU A 147 -8.91 14.97 -18.36
C GLU A 147 -9.27 14.22 -19.67
N MET A 148 -8.91 12.93 -19.73
CA MET A 148 -9.15 12.04 -20.86
C MET A 148 -10.34 11.10 -20.59
N PRO A 149 -10.96 10.51 -21.63
CA PRO A 149 -11.96 9.47 -21.45
C PRO A 149 -11.41 8.28 -20.66
N ALA A 150 -12.28 7.69 -19.83
CA ALA A 150 -11.98 6.48 -19.08
C ALA A 150 -11.52 5.36 -20.04
N PRO A 151 -10.37 4.72 -19.78
CA PRO A 151 -9.89 3.63 -20.62
C PRO A 151 -10.77 2.39 -20.45
N PRO A 152 -10.89 1.54 -21.49
CA PRO A 152 -11.57 0.27 -21.35
C PRO A 152 -10.85 -0.61 -20.33
N ARG A 153 -11.64 -1.29 -19.50
CA ARG A 153 -11.15 -2.25 -18.50
C ARG A 153 -10.43 -3.40 -19.17
N SER A 154 -9.46 -3.94 -18.46
CA SER A 154 -8.77 -5.14 -18.89
C SER A 154 -9.75 -6.33 -18.84
N LEU A 155 -9.72 -7.25 -19.83
CA LEU A 155 -10.63 -8.41 -19.89
C LEU A 155 -10.43 -9.35 -18.68
N PRO A 156 -11.46 -9.83 -17.97
CA PRO A 156 -11.30 -10.66 -16.76
C PRO A 156 -10.32 -11.81 -16.97
N ALA A 157 -9.52 -12.12 -15.94
CA ALA A 157 -8.65 -13.30 -15.94
C ALA A 157 -9.52 -14.56 -16.08
N ALA A 158 -8.97 -15.63 -16.67
CA ALA A 158 -9.70 -16.89 -16.80
C ALA A 158 -10.17 -17.38 -15.41
N GLU A 159 -11.37 -17.97 -15.34
CA GLU A 159 -12.11 -18.40 -14.13
C GLU A 159 -11.32 -19.31 -13.15
N ASN A 160 -10.11 -19.76 -13.51
CA ASN A 160 -9.28 -20.64 -12.70
C ASN A 160 -8.33 -19.89 -11.72
N GLU A 161 -8.34 -18.56 -11.66
CA GLU A 161 -7.43 -17.76 -10.81
C GLU A 161 -8.12 -17.09 -9.59
N GLU A 162 -9.28 -17.60 -9.17
CA GLU A 162 -10.17 -16.99 -8.15
C GLU A 162 -9.86 -17.35 -6.70
N GLU A 163 -8.63 -17.76 -6.35
CA GLU A 163 -8.31 -17.91 -4.93
C GLU A 163 -8.18 -16.52 -4.29
N ALA A 164 -9.14 -16.17 -3.42
CA ALA A 164 -9.17 -14.91 -2.71
C ALA A 164 -7.87 -14.68 -1.93
N TRP A 165 -7.37 -13.45 -1.92
CA TRP A 165 -6.22 -13.07 -1.11
C TRP A 165 -6.59 -13.25 0.37
N PRO A 166 -5.83 -14.03 1.17
CA PRO A 166 -6.18 -14.27 2.56
C PRO A 166 -6.17 -12.97 3.36
N THR A 167 -7.21 -12.79 4.16
CA THR A 167 -7.36 -11.62 5.04
C THR A 167 -6.49 -11.72 6.30
N THR A 168 -6.08 -12.93 6.68
CA THR A 168 -5.23 -13.21 7.84
C THR A 168 -4.11 -14.20 7.54
N PHE A 169 -2.98 -14.06 8.23
CA PHE A 169 -1.84 -14.98 8.21
C PHE A 169 -1.21 -15.01 9.60
N ARG A 170 -1.03 -16.20 10.17
CA ARG A 170 -0.55 -16.38 11.56
C ARG A 170 -1.37 -15.54 12.55
N ASP A 171 -2.70 -15.59 12.41
CA ASP A 171 -3.70 -14.87 13.22
C ASP A 171 -3.63 -13.34 13.18
N LYS A 172 -2.93 -12.76 12.20
CA LYS A 172 -2.78 -11.31 12.03
C LYS A 172 -3.32 -10.85 10.68
N PRO A 173 -3.94 -9.65 10.60
CA PRO A 173 -4.37 -9.10 9.31
C PRO A 173 -3.19 -8.89 8.37
N VAL A 174 -3.34 -9.30 7.10
CA VAL A 174 -2.26 -9.25 6.11
C VAL A 174 -2.37 -8.00 5.25
N ALA A 175 -1.32 -7.18 5.22
CA ALA A 175 -1.22 -6.05 4.30
C ALA A 175 -0.51 -6.43 2.99
N SER A 176 -0.67 -5.61 1.94
CA SER A 176 -0.04 -5.84 0.64
C SER A 176 1.49 -5.77 0.73
N ARG A 177 2.18 -6.64 -0.02
CA ARG A 177 3.64 -6.74 -0.04
C ARG A 177 4.33 -5.51 -0.62
N ALA A 178 3.59 -4.65 -1.32
CA ALA A 178 4.04 -3.29 -1.61
C ALA A 178 4.58 -2.55 -0.36
N LEU A 179 4.04 -2.83 0.84
CA LEU A 179 4.47 -2.24 2.11
C LEU A 179 5.57 -3.03 2.83
N ALA A 180 6.10 -4.11 2.25
CA ALA A 180 7.20 -4.88 2.83
C ALA A 180 8.50 -4.04 2.87
N PRO A 181 9.39 -4.25 3.85
CA PRO A 181 10.61 -3.43 4.00
C PRO A 181 11.48 -3.40 2.74
N ALA A 182 11.58 -4.50 2.01
CA ALA A 182 12.33 -4.54 0.75
C ALA A 182 11.81 -3.48 -0.25
N ASN A 183 10.49 -3.32 -0.37
CA ASN A 183 9.91 -2.31 -1.26
C ASN A 183 10.02 -0.89 -0.67
N LEU A 184 9.83 -0.74 0.63
CA LEU A 184 9.97 0.56 1.30
C LEU A 184 11.41 1.11 1.20
N TYR A 185 12.44 0.29 1.37
CA TYR A 185 13.83 0.74 1.33
C TYR A 185 14.42 0.80 -0.09
N HIS A 186 14.18 -0.22 -0.92
CA HIS A 186 14.79 -0.28 -2.26
C HIS A 186 14.05 0.57 -3.29
N ALA A 187 12.74 0.77 -3.11
CA ALA A 187 11.89 1.28 -4.17
C ALA A 187 11.15 2.59 -3.83
N SER A 188 11.21 3.08 -2.59
CA SER A 188 10.60 4.36 -2.17
C SER A 188 11.04 5.58 -2.99
N ALA A 189 12.29 5.61 -3.46
CA ALA A 189 12.79 6.70 -4.31
C ALA A 189 12.36 6.60 -5.79
N ARG A 190 11.70 5.52 -6.20
CA ARG A 190 11.44 5.23 -7.63
C ARG A 190 9.99 4.90 -7.94
N MET A 191 9.11 4.86 -6.94
CA MET A 191 7.73 4.43 -7.09
C MET A 191 6.74 5.37 -6.42
N TRP A 192 5.55 5.44 -7.02
CA TRP A 192 4.37 5.97 -6.36
C TRP A 192 3.56 4.84 -5.75
N TYR A 193 2.97 5.10 -4.59
CA TYR A 193 2.07 4.16 -3.91
C TYR A 193 0.62 4.61 -4.06
N PHE A 194 -0.28 3.65 -4.13
CA PHE A 194 -1.71 3.86 -4.20
C PHE A 194 -2.41 2.97 -3.19
N VAL A 195 -3.40 3.52 -2.51
CA VAL A 195 -4.28 2.80 -1.58
C VAL A 195 -5.67 2.74 -2.20
N ASP A 196 -6.25 1.55 -2.31
CA ASP A 196 -7.66 1.40 -2.70
C ASP A 196 -8.56 1.63 -1.48
N PHE A 197 -9.49 2.58 -1.61
CA PHE A 197 -10.43 2.98 -0.57
C PHE A 197 -11.73 2.16 -0.55
N VAL A 198 -11.91 1.25 -1.51
CA VAL A 198 -12.99 0.27 -1.45
C VAL A 198 -12.82 -0.62 -0.21
N PRO A 199 -13.90 -0.90 0.54
CA PRO A 199 -13.85 -1.82 1.67
C PRO A 199 -13.22 -3.17 1.26
N PRO A 200 -12.30 -3.75 2.05
CA PRO A 200 -11.59 -4.97 1.67
C PRO A 200 -12.49 -6.17 1.35
N ASP A 201 -13.67 -6.24 1.94
CA ASP A 201 -14.69 -7.27 1.71
C ASP A 201 -15.51 -7.05 0.42
N GLN A 202 -15.37 -5.88 -0.24
CA GLN A 202 -16.13 -5.47 -1.44
C GLN A 202 -15.26 -5.34 -2.70
N LEU A 203 -13.96 -5.65 -2.62
CA LEU A 203 -13.00 -5.48 -3.72
C LEU A 203 -13.35 -6.26 -5.00
N ALA A 204 -14.12 -7.34 -4.91
CA ALA A 204 -14.53 -8.14 -6.07
C ALA A 204 -15.75 -7.55 -6.80
N GLU A 205 -16.59 -6.78 -6.11
CA GLU A 205 -17.90 -6.34 -6.60
C GLU A 205 -17.89 -4.89 -7.09
N GLU A 206 -16.95 -4.08 -6.59
CA GLU A 206 -16.93 -2.64 -6.83
C GLU A 206 -15.79 -2.19 -7.75
N GLU A 207 -15.84 -0.93 -8.18
CA GLU A 207 -14.75 -0.31 -8.94
C GLU A 207 -13.59 0.12 -8.04
N PRO A 208 -12.34 0.12 -8.53
CA PRO A 208 -11.21 0.68 -7.77
C PRO A 208 -11.42 2.18 -7.47
N VAL A 209 -11.23 2.56 -6.20
CA VAL A 209 -11.30 3.95 -5.74
C VAL A 209 -9.95 4.29 -5.12
N LEU A 210 -9.03 4.79 -5.94
CA LEU A 210 -7.66 4.98 -5.50
C LEU A 210 -7.44 6.32 -4.81
N SER A 211 -6.51 6.31 -3.85
CA SER A 211 -5.86 7.53 -3.38
C SER A 211 -5.18 8.27 -4.54
N ARG A 212 -4.89 9.56 -4.34
CA ARG A 212 -3.86 10.23 -5.15
C ARG A 212 -2.51 9.52 -5.00
N PRO A 213 -1.53 9.74 -5.91
CA PRO A 213 -0.20 9.17 -5.75
C PRO A 213 0.44 9.57 -4.40
N LEU A 214 1.00 8.57 -3.70
CA LEU A 214 1.60 8.71 -2.38
C LEU A 214 3.09 8.38 -2.38
N ARG A 215 3.80 8.92 -1.39
CA ARG A 215 5.11 8.40 -0.97
C ARG A 215 4.92 7.14 -0.14
N ALA A 216 5.99 6.35 0.00
CA ALA A 216 6.01 5.17 0.87
C ALA A 216 5.55 5.48 2.30
N PHE A 217 6.05 6.59 2.88
CA PHE A 217 5.71 7.03 4.23
C PHE A 217 4.21 7.34 4.38
N ASP A 218 3.66 8.11 3.45
CA ASP A 218 2.23 8.49 3.48
C ASP A 218 1.34 7.25 3.27
N ALA A 219 1.77 6.31 2.42
CA ALA A 219 1.06 5.06 2.20
C ALA A 219 1.01 4.19 3.47
N LEU A 220 2.06 4.15 4.29
CA LEU A 220 2.06 3.43 5.57
C LEU A 220 1.01 3.98 6.55
N ILE A 221 0.97 5.30 6.70
CA ILE A 221 0.01 5.97 7.60
C ILE A 221 -1.41 5.78 7.09
N LEU A 222 -1.63 6.06 5.80
CA LEU A 222 -2.96 5.98 5.21
C LEU A 222 -3.50 4.55 5.21
N SER A 223 -2.67 3.56 4.90
CA SER A 223 -3.09 2.15 4.94
C SER A 223 -3.46 1.72 6.36
N THR A 224 -2.73 2.21 7.36
CA THR A 224 -3.05 1.95 8.77
C THR A 224 -4.35 2.62 9.17
N LEU A 225 -4.60 3.85 8.73
CA LEU A 225 -5.84 4.57 9.00
C LEU A 225 -7.05 3.85 8.37
N VAL A 226 -6.93 3.42 7.12
CA VAL A 226 -7.97 2.63 6.45
C VAL A 226 -8.19 1.29 7.15
N ALA A 227 -7.11 0.63 7.58
CA ALA A 227 -7.20 -0.62 8.33
C ALA A 227 -7.94 -0.45 9.67
N LEU A 228 -7.69 0.63 10.39
CA LEU A 228 -8.41 0.96 11.62
C LEU A 228 -9.88 1.30 11.36
N ALA A 229 -10.17 1.97 10.25
CA ALA A 229 -11.53 2.36 9.87
C ALA A 229 -12.40 1.15 9.48
N TYR A 230 -11.88 0.25 8.65
CA TYR A 230 -12.63 -0.91 8.15
C TYR A 230 -12.40 -2.20 8.95
N GLY A 231 -11.42 -2.24 9.86
CA GLY A 231 -11.02 -3.44 10.58
C GLY A 231 -10.20 -4.44 9.76
N ALA A 232 -9.84 -4.10 8.52
CA ALA A 232 -8.99 -4.89 7.65
C ALA A 232 -8.13 -3.97 6.76
N PRO A 233 -6.87 -4.34 6.48
CA PRO A 233 -5.97 -3.50 5.68
C PRO A 233 -6.46 -3.37 4.22
N PRO A 234 -6.27 -2.19 3.60
CA PRO A 234 -6.63 -1.99 2.20
C PRO A 234 -5.67 -2.72 1.27
N GLN A 235 -6.08 -2.85 0.01
CA GLN A 235 -5.15 -3.18 -1.06
C GLN A 235 -4.23 -1.97 -1.32
N VAL A 236 -2.92 -2.22 -1.33
CA VAL A 236 -1.89 -1.22 -1.62
C VAL A 236 -0.99 -1.75 -2.71
N PHE A 237 -0.61 -0.88 -3.65
CA PHE A 237 0.34 -1.25 -4.70
C PHE A 237 1.29 -0.11 -5.03
N GLY A 238 2.47 -0.47 -5.48
CA GLY A 238 3.48 0.43 -6.01
C GLY A 238 3.47 0.44 -7.54
N VAL A 239 3.69 1.62 -8.13
CA VAL A 239 3.84 1.80 -9.58
C VAL A 239 5.21 2.38 -9.87
N ARG A 240 6.00 1.70 -10.71
CA ARG A 240 7.27 2.20 -11.26
C ARG A 240 7.16 2.39 -12.78
N TYR A 241 7.58 3.57 -13.21
CA TYR A 241 7.68 3.94 -14.62
C TYR A 241 9.11 3.82 -15.12
N ARG A 242 9.26 3.50 -16.41
CA ARG A 242 10.45 3.92 -17.16
C ARG A 242 10.39 5.43 -17.39
N LEU A 243 11.52 6.11 -17.37
CA LEU A 243 11.59 7.58 -17.47
C LEU A 243 10.91 8.08 -18.76
N GLU A 244 11.04 7.32 -19.83
CA GLU A 244 10.52 7.56 -21.17
C GLU A 244 8.98 7.60 -21.20
N ASN A 245 8.33 6.91 -20.25
CA ASN A 245 6.88 6.67 -20.27
C ASN A 245 6.15 7.35 -19.11
N ILE A 246 6.87 8.14 -18.30
CA ILE A 246 6.26 8.88 -17.19
C ILE A 246 5.13 9.75 -17.72
N GLY A 247 3.96 9.59 -17.12
CA GLY A 247 2.78 10.34 -17.52
C GLY A 247 2.25 9.94 -18.89
N GLN A 248 2.59 8.77 -19.45
CA GLN A 248 1.90 8.16 -20.59
C GLN A 248 0.88 7.10 -20.11
N MET A 249 -0.19 6.89 -20.87
CA MET A 249 -1.19 5.87 -20.54
C MET A 249 -0.58 4.48 -20.83
N PRO A 250 -0.39 3.62 -19.83
CA PRO A 250 0.18 2.30 -20.08
C PRO A 250 -0.83 1.39 -20.77
N ALA A 251 -0.33 0.53 -21.66
CA ALA A 251 -1.13 -0.49 -22.35
C ALA A 251 -1.10 -1.83 -21.60
N ALA A 252 0.00 -2.10 -20.88
CA ALA A 252 0.19 -3.32 -20.12
C ALA A 252 0.92 -3.06 -18.79
N TYR A 253 1.07 -4.11 -17.98
CA TYR A 253 1.89 -4.10 -16.79
C TYR A 253 2.75 -5.35 -16.70
N LEU A 254 3.92 -5.19 -16.08
CA LEU A 254 4.70 -6.27 -15.53
C LEU A 254 4.45 -6.31 -14.02
N ARG A 255 4.16 -7.49 -13.46
CA ARG A 255 3.86 -7.64 -12.04
C ARG A 255 5.03 -8.26 -11.30
N THR A 256 5.28 -7.80 -10.09
CA THR A 256 6.26 -8.39 -9.17
C THR A 256 5.83 -8.23 -7.72
N GLN A 257 6.42 -9.03 -6.85
CA GLN A 257 6.32 -8.88 -5.39
C GLN A 257 7.37 -7.89 -4.86
N TYR A 258 8.49 -7.76 -5.57
CA TYR A 258 9.63 -6.94 -5.15
C TYR A 258 10.25 -6.22 -6.32
N GLU A 259 10.72 -5.00 -6.08
CA GLU A 259 11.31 -4.16 -7.11
C GLU A 259 12.62 -4.72 -7.67
N ALA A 260 13.43 -5.31 -6.79
CA ALA A 260 14.74 -5.85 -7.12
C ALA A 260 14.69 -7.33 -7.57
N ASN A 261 13.53 -7.82 -8.02
CA ASN A 261 13.42 -9.20 -8.50
C ASN A 261 14.19 -9.37 -9.83
N GLU A 262 15.36 -10.01 -9.76
CA GLU A 262 16.27 -10.24 -10.89
C GLU A 262 15.73 -11.26 -11.92
N GLU A 263 14.72 -12.06 -11.56
CA GLU A 263 14.10 -13.04 -12.47
C GLU A 263 13.10 -12.40 -13.44
N LEU A 264 12.76 -11.12 -13.23
CA LEU A 264 11.86 -10.40 -14.12
C LEU A 264 12.52 -10.18 -15.47
N ARG A 265 11.75 -10.43 -16.53
CA ARG A 265 12.12 -9.94 -17.87
C ARG A 265 12.22 -8.41 -17.87
N GLU A 266 12.95 -7.90 -18.86
CA GLU A 266 12.99 -6.46 -19.09
C GLU A 266 11.58 -5.93 -19.41
N GLN A 267 11.26 -4.81 -18.76
CA GLN A 267 10.03 -4.05 -18.97
C GLN A 267 10.07 -3.34 -20.32
N THR A 268 8.99 -3.39 -21.09
CA THR A 268 8.88 -2.67 -22.37
C THR A 268 8.43 -1.23 -22.15
N ASP A 269 8.47 -0.43 -23.22
CA ASP A 269 8.07 0.99 -23.12
C ASP A 269 6.54 1.18 -23.00
N GLU A 270 5.75 0.15 -23.24
CA GLU A 270 4.29 0.21 -23.11
C GLU A 270 3.80 -0.23 -21.72
N GLU A 271 4.73 -0.65 -20.85
CA GLU A 271 4.46 -1.31 -19.58
C GLU A 271 4.81 -0.42 -18.38
N ILE A 272 4.01 -0.54 -17.32
CA ILE A 272 4.41 -0.14 -15.96
C ILE A 272 4.79 -1.37 -15.13
N LEU A 273 5.66 -1.20 -14.13
CA LEU A 273 5.92 -2.25 -13.16
C LEU A 273 4.96 -2.04 -11.98
N LEU A 274 4.13 -3.04 -11.72
CA LEU A 274 3.24 -3.11 -10.56
C LEU A 274 3.88 -3.97 -9.47
N ILE A 275 4.03 -3.38 -8.30
CA ILE A 275 4.49 -4.05 -7.09
C ILE A 275 3.31 -4.27 -6.18
N MET A 276 3.02 -5.53 -5.88
CA MET A 276 1.86 -5.99 -5.11
C MET A 276 2.29 -6.52 -3.76
#